data_AF-A0A967W0B5-F1
#
_entry.id   AF-A0A967W0B5-F1
#
_cell.length_a   1.000
_cell.length_b   1.000
_cell.length_c   1.000
_cell.angle_alpha   90.00
_cell.angle_beta   90.00
_cell.angle_gamma   90.00
#
_symmetry.space_group_name_H-M   'P 1'
#
loop_
_entity.id
_entity.type
_entity.pdbx_description
1 polymer ?
#
loop_
_entity_poly.entity_id
_entity_poly.type
_entity_poly.pdbx_seq_one_letter_code
_entity_poly.pdbx_strand_id
1 'polypeptide(L)'
;MSKANKSLEEYYKIGNYRGFYKIREHTYKLSAKTHLTFSNGEKELFASGQFKEEALQKMFVKIDSYLSEQESSKSDSKSIQNSK
;
A
#
# COMPACT_ATOMS: atom_id res chain seq x y z
N MET A 1 -6.82 3.66 20.20
CA MET A 1 -6.02 2.88 19.23
C MET A 1 -5.61 3.80 18.07
N SER A 2 -4.32 3.86 17.73
CA SER A 2 -3.83 4.64 16.58
C SER A 2 -4.33 4.04 15.26
N LYS A 3 -4.48 4.87 14.21
CA LYS A 3 -4.91 4.45 12.87
C LYS A 3 -4.04 3.30 12.32
N ALA A 4 -2.74 3.33 12.60
CA ALA A 4 -1.78 2.30 12.20
C ALA A 4 -2.13 0.90 12.74
N ASN A 5 -2.62 0.79 13.98
CA ASN A 5 -2.98 -0.49 14.56
C ASN A 5 -4.22 -1.10 13.90
N LYS A 6 -5.19 -0.27 13.50
CA LYS A 6 -6.39 -0.74 12.81
C LYS A 6 -6.07 -1.31 11.42
N SER A 7 -5.20 -0.63 10.66
CA SER A 7 -4.80 -1.10 9.32
C SER A 7 -4.00 -2.40 9.37
N LEU A 8 -3.14 -2.57 10.39
CA LEU A 8 -2.45 -3.84 10.62
C LEU A 8 -3.43 -4.96 10.98
N GLU A 9 -4.38 -4.69 11.89
CA GLU A 9 -5.39 -5.67 12.29
C GLU A 9 -6.24 -6.13 11.09
N GLU A 10 -6.70 -5.19 10.26
CA GLU A 10 -7.43 -5.48 9.04
C GLU A 10 -6.61 -6.35 8.08
N TYR A 11 -5.35 -5.95 7.82
CA TYR A 11 -4.46 -6.72 6.97
C TYR A 11 -4.24 -8.15 7.49
N TYR A 12 -4.05 -8.33 8.79
CA TYR A 12 -3.85 -9.65 9.38
C TYR A 12 -5.12 -10.52 9.36
N LYS A 13 -6.31 -9.92 9.29
CA LYS A 13 -7.58 -10.65 9.14
C LYS A 13 -7.87 -11.04 7.69
N ILE A 14 -7.67 -10.11 6.75
CA ILE A 14 -8.13 -10.25 5.36
C ILE A 14 -6.99 -10.73 4.43
N GLY A 15 -5.73 -10.50 4.81
CA GLY A 15 -4.55 -10.85 4.02
C GLY A 15 -4.21 -9.86 2.90
N ASN A 16 -4.97 -8.77 2.77
CA ASN A 16 -4.72 -7.69 1.82
C ASN A 16 -5.02 -6.34 2.44
N TYR A 17 -4.54 -5.27 1.80
CA TYR A 17 -4.82 -3.90 2.21
C TYR A 17 -5.25 -3.09 1.00
N ARG A 18 -6.50 -2.61 1.01
CA ARG A 18 -7.09 -1.81 -0.09
C ARG A 18 -6.88 -2.44 -1.48
N GLY A 19 -7.04 -3.75 -1.60
CA GLY A 19 -6.88 -4.49 -2.86
C GLY A 19 -5.44 -4.82 -3.24
N PHE A 20 -4.45 -4.43 -2.44
CA PHE A 20 -3.06 -4.84 -2.61
C PHE A 20 -2.75 -6.07 -1.75
N TYR A 21 -2.24 -7.11 -2.40
CA TYR A 21 -1.85 -8.38 -1.78
C TYR A 21 -0.34 -8.47 -1.70
N LYS A 22 0.18 -9.09 -0.63
CA LYS A 22 1.61 -9.36 -0.52
C LYS A 22 1.99 -10.48 -1.48
N ILE A 23 2.91 -10.21 -2.40
CA ILE A 23 3.41 -11.20 -3.36
C ILE A 23 4.83 -11.66 -3.04
N ARG A 24 5.63 -10.85 -2.34
CA ARG A 24 6.98 -11.23 -1.89
C ARG A 24 7.30 -10.63 -0.53
N GLU A 25 8.02 -11.41 0.27
CA GLU A 25 8.61 -10.99 1.55
C GLU A 25 10.04 -11.53 1.60
N HIS A 26 10.99 -10.65 1.92
CA HIS A 26 12.38 -11.06 2.11
C HIS A 26 12.94 -10.42 3.37
N THR A 27 13.46 -11.27 4.27
CA THR A 27 14.06 -10.85 5.53
C THR A 27 15.55 -11.09 5.50
N TYR A 28 16.32 -10.00 5.47
CA TYR A 28 17.77 -10.01 5.54
C TYR A 28 18.20 -10.16 7.00
N LYS A 29 18.61 -11.37 7.39
CA LYS A 29 19.03 -11.68 8.77
C LYS A 29 20.23 -10.85 9.23
N LEU A 30 21.19 -10.60 8.33
CA LEU A 30 22.42 -9.85 8.63
C LEU A 30 22.18 -8.37 8.94
N SER A 31 21.22 -7.75 8.26
CA SER A 31 20.91 -6.32 8.43
C SER A 31 19.64 -6.08 9.24
N ALA A 32 19.03 -7.14 9.79
CA ALA A 32 17.72 -7.12 10.43
C ALA A 32 16.75 -6.22 9.65
N LYS A 33 16.56 -6.52 8.35
CA LYS A 33 15.74 -5.70 7.45
C LYS A 33 14.73 -6.58 6.73
N THR A 34 13.48 -6.12 6.69
CA THR A 34 12.39 -6.77 5.97
C THR A 34 12.02 -5.96 4.75
N HIS A 35 11.99 -6.59 3.58
CA HIS A 35 11.50 -6.04 2.32
C HIS A 35 10.16 -6.71 1.97
N LEU A 36 9.19 -5.89 1.59
CA LEU A 36 7.86 -6.32 1.18
C LEU A 36 7.54 -5.80 -0.21
N THR A 37 6.94 -6.67 -1.02
CA THR A 37 6.36 -6.32 -2.32
C THR A 37 4.88 -6.66 -2.30
N PHE A 38 4.06 -5.66 -2.62
CA PHE A 38 2.61 -5.77 -2.72
C PHE A 38 2.17 -5.48 -4.15
N SER A 39 1.11 -6.14 -4.61
CA SER A 39 0.54 -5.93 -5.94
C SER A 39 -0.98 -5.98 -5.89
N ASN A 40 -1.63 -5.14 -6.70
CA ASN A 40 -3.07 -5.19 -6.97
C ASN A 40 -3.38 -5.82 -8.35
N GLY A 41 -2.39 -6.43 -9.02
CA GLY A 41 -2.51 -6.98 -10.37
C GLY A 41 -2.14 -6.00 -11.49
N GLU A 42 -2.17 -4.69 -11.23
CA GLU A 42 -1.80 -3.64 -12.19
C GLU A 42 -0.50 -2.93 -11.82
N LYS A 43 -0.27 -2.74 -10.51
CA LYS A 43 0.85 -1.99 -9.97
C LYS A 43 1.51 -2.77 -8.84
N GLU A 44 2.84 -2.81 -8.88
CA GLU A 44 3.66 -3.29 -7.77
C GLU A 44 4.20 -2.12 -6.94
N LEU A 45 4.13 -2.27 -5.62
CA LEU A 45 4.68 -1.34 -4.65
C LEU A 45 5.67 -2.06 -3.73
N PHE A 46 6.71 -1.32 -3.35
CA PHE A 46 7.82 -1.82 -2.56
C PHE A 46 8.02 -0.95 -1.33
N ALA A 47 8.20 -1.61 -0.18
CA ALA A 47 8.54 -0.98 1.09
C ALA A 47 9.52 -1.85 1.88
N SER A 48 10.28 -1.21 2.76
CA SER A 48 11.19 -1.91 3.66
C SER A 48 11.25 -1.24 5.02
N GLY A 49 11.46 -2.04 6.06
CA GLY A 49 11.65 -1.59 7.44
C GLY A 49 12.65 -2.50 8.15
N GLN A 50 13.07 -2.11 9.34
CA GLN A 50 13.89 -2.93 10.24
C GLN A 50 13.13 -4.21 10.61
N PHE A 51 11.83 -4.10 10.86
CA PHE A 51 10.96 -5.26 11.10
C PHE A 51 9.72 -5.22 10.21
N LYS A 52 8.98 -6.33 10.20
CA LYS A 52 7.86 -6.55 9.29
C LYS A 52 6.75 -5.50 9.47
N GLU A 53 6.41 -5.16 10.71
CA GLU A 53 5.35 -4.20 11.03
C GLU A 53 5.72 -2.80 10.53
N GLU A 54 6.99 -2.40 10.64
CA GLU A 54 7.46 -1.12 10.09
C GLU A 54 7.39 -1.12 8.56
N ALA A 55 7.80 -2.22 7.93
CA ALA A 55 7.70 -2.38 6.48
C ALA A 55 6.23 -2.33 6.00
N LEU A 56 5.31 -2.94 6.75
CA LEU A 56 3.87 -2.91 6.50
C LEU A 56 3.30 -1.50 6.66
N GLN A 57 3.65 -0.78 7.73
CA GLN A 57 3.20 0.61 7.92
C GLN A 57 3.64 1.50 6.77
N LYS A 58 4.91 1.40 6.36
CA LYS A 58 5.43 2.12 5.19
C LYS A 58 4.72 1.71 3.90
N MET A 59 4.39 0.44 3.75
CA MET A 59 3.62 -0.05 2.59
C MET A 59 2.22 0.56 2.55
N PHE A 60 1.51 0.60 3.68
CA PHE A 60 0.15 1.14 3.74
C PHE A 60 0.10 2.63 3.40
N VAL A 61 1.05 3.41 3.92
CA VAL A 61 1.18 4.83 3.55
C VAL A 61 1.40 5.00 2.04
N LYS A 62 2.22 4.12 1.45
CA LYS A 62 2.51 4.17 0.01
C LYS A 62 1.31 3.78 -0.85
N ILE A 63 0.53 2.79 -0.40
CA ILE A 63 -0.74 2.41 -1.03
C ILE A 63 -1.75 3.55 -0.92
N ASP A 64 -1.89 4.17 0.25
CA ASP A 64 -2.78 5.31 0.46
C ASP A 64 -2.42 6.48 -0.47
N SER A 65 -1.13 6.85 -0.56
CA SER A 65 -0.66 7.89 -1.48
C SER A 65 -0.99 7.57 -2.93
N TYR A 66 -0.68 6.34 -3.37
CA TYR A 66 -0.94 5.91 -4.74
C TYR A 66 -2.43 5.96 -5.11
N LEU A 67 -3.31 5.54 -4.19
CA LEU A 67 -4.75 5.57 -4.44
C LEU A 67 -5.27 7.01 -4.46
N SER A 68 -4.81 7.87 -3.56
CA SER A 68 -5.19 9.30 -3.55
C SER A 68 -4.72 10.04 -4.80
N GLU A 69 -3.52 9.74 -5.31
CA GLU A 69 -3.01 10.28 -6.59
C GLU A 69 -3.83 9.79 -7.81
N GLN A 70 -4.33 8.56 -7.76
CA GLN A 70 -5.22 8.07 -8.81
C GLN A 70 -6.61 8.71 -8.78
N GLU A 71 -7.13 9.02 -7.59
CA GLU A 71 -8.41 9.71 -7.44
C GLU A 71 -8.34 11.16 -7.93
N SER A 72 -7.25 11.88 -7.65
CA SER A 72 -7.05 13.24 -8.16
C SER A 72 -6.90 13.25 -9.69
N SER A 73 -6.14 12.32 -10.25
CA SER A 73 -5.92 12.23 -11.70
C SER A 73 -7.19 11.89 -12.50
N LYS A 74 -8.17 11.22 -11.90
CA LYS A 74 -9.47 10.92 -12.53
C LYS A 74 -10.45 12.09 -12.47
N SER A 75 -10.21 13.06 -11.60
CA SER A 75 -11.09 14.21 -11.36
C SER A 75 -10.95 15.27 -12.47
N ASP A 76 -9.75 15.40 -13.06
CA ASP A 76 -9.47 16.35 -14.15
C ASP A 76 -10.01 15.90 -15.52
N SER A 77 -10.38 14.63 -15.67
CA SER A 77 -10.88 14.09 -16.95
C SER A 77 -12.41 14.16 -17.09
N LYS A 78 -13.16 14.55 -16.05
CA LYS A 78 -14.63 14.56 -16.07
C LYS A 78 -15.26 15.94 -16.34
N SER A 79 -14.46 16.99 -16.50
CA SER A 79 -14.91 18.37 -16.70
C SER A 79 -15.04 18.81 -18.16
N ILE A 80 -14.72 17.96 -19.14
CA ILE A 80 -14.77 18.32 -20.59
C ILE A 80 -15.82 17.49 -21.33
N GLN A 81 -17.04 17.30 -20.81
CA GLN A 81 -18.15 16.73 -21.62
C GLN A 81 -19.54 17.31 -21.34
N ASN A 82 -19.66 18.51 -20.74
CA ASN A 82 -20.96 19.21 -20.64
C ASN A 82 -20.86 20.63 -21.20
N SER A 83 -20.71 20.73 -22.53
CA SER A 83 -21.00 21.95 -23.29
C SER A 83 -21.24 21.57 -24.75
N LYS A 84 -22.46 21.14 -25.06
CA LYS A 84 -23.16 21.46 -26.31
C LYS A 84 -24.64 21.09 -26.21
#